data_AF-A0A372GYL7-F1
#
_entry.id   AF-A0A372GYL7-F1
#
_cell.length_a   1.000
_cell.length_b   1.000
_cell.length_c   1.000
_cell.angle_alpha   90.00
_cell.angle_beta   90.00
_cell.angle_gamma   90.00
#
_symmetry.space_group_name_H-M   'P 1'
#
loop_
_entity.id
_entity.type
_entity.pdbx_description
1 polymer ?
#
loop_
_entity_poly.entity_id
_entity_poly.type
_entity_poly.pdbx_seq_one_letter_code
_entity_poly.pdbx_strand_id
1 'polypeptide(L)'
;MEKQSNQKRNLEKINTYISAIKELSNLDDNEKLEGFEKAVRELAISAVTEDLNAKIQEAKDIIEILNKRIASLDNECKGYLKEKLSMKRAKEDAEEELQDLTIENKIMQKELDKRDYVYVKQFNNLYWGDNYPALKVLFDFLQKMSCLDINWSYFCFNMCLENSEAINLKTTMLYKKEIGYLLAHIRKFFNTEIKGSSTTYKSWLQEKILIDNLEVEDDFIKKYVRNYKTGTPLQSDKVEIIDGLMLKIAERYN
;
A
#
# COMPACT_ATOMS: atom_id res chain seq x y z
N MET A 1 3.60 -55.36 -23.66
CA MET A 1 4.55 -55.96 -24.62
C MET A 1 5.78 -56.58 -23.93
N GLU A 2 6.32 -56.02 -22.85
CA GLU A 2 7.51 -56.58 -22.16
C GLU A 2 7.35 -58.00 -21.58
N LYS A 3 6.16 -58.35 -21.04
CA LYS A 3 5.91 -59.69 -20.49
C LYS A 3 6.04 -60.81 -21.54
N GLN A 4 5.66 -60.54 -22.79
CA GLN A 4 5.77 -61.51 -23.89
C GLN A 4 7.23 -61.66 -24.38
N SER A 5 8.03 -60.59 -24.29
CA SER A 5 9.46 -60.61 -24.62
C SER A 5 10.27 -61.49 -23.65
N ASN A 6 10.00 -61.38 -22.35
CA ASN A 6 10.66 -62.18 -21.32
C ASN A 6 10.30 -63.68 -21.39
N GLN A 7 9.05 -64.02 -21.72
CA GLN A 7 8.65 -65.42 -21.94
C GLN A 7 9.35 -66.05 -23.14
N LYS A 8 9.50 -65.31 -24.25
CA LYS A 8 10.19 -65.79 -25.45
C LYS A 8 11.68 -66.04 -25.20
N ARG A 9 12.36 -65.12 -24.49
CA ARG A 9 13.77 -65.29 -24.07
C ARG A 9 13.98 -66.51 -23.17
N ASN A 10 13.06 -66.76 -22.25
CA ASN A 10 13.16 -67.92 -21.35
C ASN A 10 12.97 -69.25 -22.10
N LEU A 11 12.07 -69.29 -23.09
CA LEU A 11 11.88 -70.46 -23.96
C LEU A 11 13.10 -70.73 -24.84
N GLU A 12 13.74 -69.69 -25.38
CA GLU A 12 14.97 -69.83 -26.16
C GLU A 12 16.12 -70.39 -25.29
N LYS A 13 16.28 -69.91 -24.05
CA LYS A 13 17.26 -70.46 -23.09
C LYS A 13 17.01 -71.94 -22.77
N ILE A 14 15.74 -72.31 -22.54
CA ILE A 14 15.35 -73.71 -22.27
C ILE A 14 15.68 -74.63 -23.44
N ASN A 15 15.43 -74.19 -24.67
CA ASN A 15 15.75 -74.99 -25.86
C ASN A 15 17.26 -75.14 -26.06
N THR A 16 18.05 -74.11 -25.76
CA THR A 16 19.52 -74.20 -25.77
C THR A 16 20.03 -75.21 -24.73
N TYR A 17 19.43 -75.25 -23.53
CA TYR A 17 19.75 -76.27 -22.51
C TYR A 17 19.44 -77.69 -22.97
N ILE A 18 18.28 -77.89 -23.59
CA ILE A 18 17.85 -79.20 -24.06
C ILE A 18 18.78 -79.71 -25.16
N SER A 19 19.24 -78.84 -26.07
CA SER A 19 20.20 -79.21 -27.11
C SER A 19 21.58 -79.55 -26.54
N ALA A 20 22.10 -78.75 -25.60
CA ALA A 20 23.40 -79.01 -24.97
C ALA A 20 23.40 -80.33 -24.16
N ILE A 21 22.29 -80.64 -23.46
CA ILE A 21 22.13 -81.90 -22.72
C ILE A 21 22.08 -83.12 -23.67
N LYS A 22 21.48 -82.96 -24.86
CA LYS A 22 21.44 -84.01 -25.88
C LYS A 22 22.81 -84.28 -26.53
N GLU A 23 23.66 -83.26 -26.68
CA GLU A 23 25.01 -83.44 -27.21
C GLU A 23 25.94 -84.15 -26.20
N LEU A 24 25.72 -83.94 -24.90
CA LEU A 24 26.48 -84.59 -23.83
C LEU A 24 26.15 -86.08 -23.62
N SER A 25 25.06 -86.62 -24.21
CA SER A 25 24.67 -88.02 -23.97
C SER A 25 25.57 -89.08 -24.64
N ASN A 26 26.47 -88.67 -25.55
CA ASN A 26 27.27 -89.56 -26.39
C ASN A 26 28.78 -89.61 -26.05
N LEU A 27 29.22 -88.97 -24.97
CA LEU A 27 30.64 -88.85 -24.57
C LEU A 27 31.04 -89.80 -23.42
N ASP A 28 32.34 -90.04 -23.20
CA ASP A 28 32.86 -90.78 -22.02
C ASP A 28 32.68 -89.94 -20.74
N ASP A 29 32.62 -90.57 -19.56
CA ASP A 29 32.12 -89.93 -18.33
C ASP A 29 32.98 -88.73 -17.85
N ASN A 30 34.28 -88.70 -18.17
CA ASN A 30 35.16 -87.54 -17.90
C ASN A 30 34.92 -86.37 -18.87
N GLU A 31 34.67 -86.65 -20.16
CA GLU A 31 34.40 -85.62 -21.18
C GLU A 31 33.02 -84.98 -20.96
N LYS A 32 32.05 -85.76 -20.46
CA LYS A 32 30.74 -85.25 -20.03
C LYS A 32 30.84 -84.24 -18.89
N LEU A 33 31.71 -84.51 -17.90
CA LEU A 33 31.90 -83.63 -16.76
C LEU A 33 32.51 -82.28 -17.20
N GLU A 34 33.53 -82.31 -18.04
CA GLU A 34 34.19 -81.10 -18.55
C GLU A 34 33.27 -80.28 -19.47
N GLY A 35 32.50 -80.95 -20.34
CA GLY A 35 31.47 -80.30 -21.17
C GLY A 35 30.35 -79.66 -20.34
N PHE A 36 29.93 -80.32 -19.25
CA PHE A 36 28.93 -79.79 -18.34
C PHE A 36 29.44 -78.57 -17.55
N GLU A 37 30.66 -78.63 -17.00
CA GLU A 37 31.29 -77.50 -16.32
C GLU A 37 31.43 -76.29 -17.23
N LYS A 38 31.84 -76.50 -18.48
CA LYS A 38 31.94 -75.45 -19.48
C LYS A 38 30.58 -74.81 -19.79
N ALA A 39 29.55 -75.63 -20.00
CA ALA A 39 28.19 -75.14 -20.23
C ALA A 39 27.69 -74.32 -19.04
N VAL A 40 27.82 -74.82 -17.80
CA VAL A 40 27.40 -74.08 -16.59
C VAL A 40 28.14 -72.75 -16.44
N ARG A 41 29.45 -72.70 -16.74
CA ARG A 41 30.23 -71.46 -16.71
C ARG A 41 29.76 -70.47 -17.77
N GLU A 42 29.56 -70.90 -19.01
CA GLU A 42 29.07 -70.04 -20.09
C GLU A 42 27.70 -69.45 -19.77
N LEU A 43 26.84 -70.23 -19.10
CA LEU A 43 25.52 -69.79 -18.66
C LEU A 43 25.58 -68.79 -17.50
N ALA A 44 26.44 -69.04 -16.51
CA ALA A 44 26.68 -68.09 -15.44
C ALA A 44 27.23 -66.77 -15.98
N ILE A 45 28.19 -66.83 -16.92
CA ILE A 45 28.76 -65.65 -17.58
C ILE A 45 27.68 -64.91 -18.38
N SER A 46 26.86 -65.63 -19.15
CA SER A 46 25.77 -65.04 -19.93
C SER A 46 24.75 -64.34 -19.05
N ALA A 47 24.32 -64.98 -17.96
CA ALA A 47 23.36 -64.42 -17.00
C ALA A 47 23.90 -63.16 -16.31
N VAL A 48 25.17 -63.18 -15.86
CA VAL A 48 25.83 -62.02 -15.25
C VAL A 48 26.00 -60.89 -16.25
N THR A 49 26.36 -61.20 -17.50
CA THR A 49 26.53 -60.20 -18.56
C THR A 49 25.20 -59.52 -18.91
N GLU A 50 24.10 -60.27 -18.94
CA GLU A 50 22.76 -59.71 -19.16
C GLU A 50 22.33 -58.77 -18.01
N ASP A 51 22.53 -59.16 -16.75
CA ASP A 51 22.22 -58.32 -15.58
C ASP A 51 23.07 -57.04 -15.56
N LEU A 52 24.37 -57.17 -15.85
CA LEU A 52 25.28 -56.03 -15.92
C LEU A 52 24.86 -55.06 -17.03
N ASN A 53 24.50 -55.58 -18.22
CA ASN A 53 24.04 -54.74 -19.32
C ASN A 53 22.72 -54.03 -19.01
N ALA A 54 21.80 -54.68 -18.29
CA ALA A 54 20.57 -54.04 -17.83
C ALA A 54 20.86 -52.88 -16.87
N LYS A 55 21.75 -53.08 -15.89
CA LYS A 55 22.19 -52.02 -14.96
C LYS A 55 22.94 -50.88 -15.66
N ILE A 56 23.76 -51.19 -16.66
CA ILE A 56 24.44 -50.18 -17.47
C ILE A 56 23.41 -49.35 -18.23
N GLN A 57 22.37 -49.98 -18.77
CA GLN A 57 21.31 -49.25 -19.48
C GLN A 57 20.51 -48.35 -18.53
N GLU A 58 20.13 -48.86 -17.36
CA GLU A 58 19.45 -48.06 -16.32
C GLU A 58 20.29 -46.85 -15.90
N ALA A 59 21.59 -47.03 -15.69
CA ALA A 59 22.50 -45.93 -15.37
C ALA A 59 22.58 -44.89 -16.50
N LYS A 60 22.60 -45.33 -17.77
CA LYS A 60 22.57 -44.41 -18.92
C LYS A 60 21.28 -43.61 -18.99
N ASP A 61 20.14 -44.24 -18.75
CA ASP A 61 18.84 -43.57 -18.77
C ASP A 61 18.75 -42.52 -17.64
N ILE A 62 19.27 -42.84 -16.45
CA ILE A 62 19.37 -41.88 -15.33
C ILE A 62 20.28 -40.70 -15.69
N ILE A 63 21.44 -40.95 -16.31
CA ILE A 63 22.36 -39.90 -16.76
C ILE A 63 21.67 -38.97 -17.77
N GLU A 64 20.88 -39.51 -18.70
CA GLU A 64 20.14 -38.71 -19.67
C GLU A 64 19.09 -37.81 -18.99
N ILE A 65 18.35 -38.34 -18.03
CA ILE A 65 17.36 -37.59 -17.24
C ILE A 65 18.06 -36.46 -16.46
N LEU A 66 19.19 -36.75 -15.80
CA LEU A 66 19.95 -35.76 -15.05
C LEU A 66 20.49 -34.64 -15.95
N ASN A 67 21.02 -34.98 -17.12
CA ASN A 67 21.50 -34.00 -18.09
C ASN A 67 20.37 -33.07 -18.58
N LYS A 68 19.18 -33.60 -18.85
CA LYS A 68 18.00 -32.79 -19.18
C LYS A 68 17.62 -31.86 -18.04
N ARG A 69 17.68 -32.34 -16.79
CA ARG A 69 17.37 -31.52 -15.61
C ARG A 69 18.39 -30.40 -15.40
N ILE A 70 19.68 -30.68 -15.58
CA ILE A 70 20.76 -29.66 -15.51
C ILE A 70 20.51 -28.56 -16.54
N ALA A 71 20.23 -28.93 -17.80
CA ALA A 71 19.94 -27.96 -18.85
C ALA A 71 18.70 -27.08 -18.55
N SER A 72 17.64 -27.67 -17.97
CA SER A 72 16.47 -26.93 -17.50
C SER A 72 16.82 -25.91 -16.42
N LEU A 73 17.57 -26.34 -15.40
CA LEU A 73 17.97 -25.49 -14.29
C LEU A 73 18.89 -24.35 -14.74
N ASP A 74 19.80 -24.60 -15.68
CA ASP A 74 20.65 -23.56 -16.27
C ASP A 74 19.84 -22.46 -16.96
N ASN A 75 18.76 -22.84 -17.66
CA ASN A 75 17.86 -21.87 -18.29
C ASN A 75 17.06 -21.07 -17.28
N GLU A 76 16.55 -21.72 -16.23
CA GLU A 76 15.84 -21.05 -15.12
C GLU A 76 16.77 -20.04 -14.42
N CYS A 77 18.00 -20.45 -14.08
CA CYS A 77 19.01 -19.58 -13.47
C CYS A 77 19.34 -18.35 -14.32
N LYS A 78 19.47 -18.51 -15.64
CA LYS A 78 19.66 -17.39 -16.57
C LYS A 78 18.46 -16.44 -16.57
N GLY A 79 17.24 -16.99 -16.51
CA GLY A 79 15.99 -16.22 -16.37
C GLY A 79 15.98 -15.37 -15.10
N TYR A 80 16.23 -15.99 -13.94
CA TYR A 80 16.29 -15.28 -12.66
C TYR A 80 17.39 -14.21 -12.63
N LEU A 81 18.55 -14.47 -13.24
CA LEU A 81 19.62 -13.48 -13.32
C LEU A 81 19.18 -12.24 -14.11
N LYS A 82 18.48 -12.44 -15.23
CA LYS A 82 17.96 -11.35 -16.05
C LYS A 82 16.92 -10.52 -15.29
N GLU A 83 15.99 -11.19 -14.61
CA GLU A 83 14.96 -10.53 -13.80
C GLU A 83 15.57 -9.72 -12.64
N LYS A 84 16.53 -10.31 -11.93
CA LYS A 84 17.28 -9.62 -10.87
C LYS A 84 17.98 -8.36 -11.36
N LEU A 85 18.58 -8.41 -12.56
CA LEU A 85 19.22 -7.24 -13.16
C LEU A 85 18.20 -6.16 -13.56
N SER A 86 17.04 -6.53 -14.08
CA SER A 86 15.97 -5.55 -14.38
C SER A 86 15.41 -4.90 -13.12
N MET A 87 15.18 -5.68 -12.06
CA MET A 87 14.72 -5.14 -10.77
C MET A 87 15.76 -4.22 -10.14
N LYS A 88 17.06 -4.56 -10.28
CA LYS A 88 18.14 -3.70 -9.79
C LYS A 88 18.13 -2.33 -10.48
N ARG A 89 17.97 -2.29 -11.81
CA ARG A 89 17.88 -1.01 -12.56
C ARG A 89 16.65 -0.20 -12.16
N ALA A 90 15.47 -0.83 -12.12
CA ALA A 90 14.26 -0.14 -11.70
C ALA A 90 14.36 0.44 -10.28
N LYS A 91 15.09 -0.24 -9.39
CA LYS A 91 15.39 0.26 -8.05
C LYS A 91 16.32 1.48 -8.12
N GLU A 92 17.39 1.43 -8.90
CA GLU A 92 18.33 2.55 -9.08
C GLU A 92 17.60 3.79 -9.63
N ASP A 93 16.73 3.61 -10.64
CA ASP A 93 15.92 4.69 -11.21
C ASP A 93 14.97 5.31 -10.18
N ALA A 94 14.31 4.48 -9.34
CA ALA A 94 13.42 4.96 -8.29
C ALA A 94 14.17 5.67 -7.14
N GLU A 95 15.40 5.24 -6.83
CA GLU A 95 16.26 5.91 -5.84
C GLU A 95 16.69 7.31 -6.34
N GLU A 96 16.96 7.45 -7.63
CA GLU A 96 17.27 8.74 -8.28
C GLU A 96 16.05 9.69 -8.23
N GLU A 97 14.87 9.22 -8.62
CA GLU A 97 13.63 10.01 -8.56
C GLU A 97 13.30 10.47 -7.13
N LEU A 98 13.49 9.59 -6.14
CA LEU A 98 13.29 9.92 -4.73
C LEU A 98 14.26 11.01 -4.26
N GLN A 99 15.51 10.97 -4.72
CA GLN A 99 16.51 11.97 -4.39
C GLN A 99 16.14 13.33 -4.97
N ASP A 100 15.69 13.38 -6.23
CA ASP A 100 15.24 14.61 -6.89
C ASP A 100 14.05 15.24 -6.19
N LEU A 101 13.01 14.43 -5.89
CA LEU A 101 11.85 14.89 -5.12
C LEU A 101 12.22 15.39 -3.73
N THR A 102 13.20 14.76 -3.08
CA THR A 102 13.69 15.19 -1.76
C THR A 102 14.39 16.55 -1.86
N ILE A 103 15.15 16.79 -2.93
CA ILE A 103 15.80 18.08 -3.19
C ILE A 103 14.72 19.15 -3.46
N GLU A 104 13.75 18.85 -4.31
CA GLU A 104 12.64 19.76 -4.63
C GLU A 104 11.86 20.16 -3.38
N ASN A 105 11.48 19.19 -2.54
CA ASN A 105 10.78 19.44 -1.29
C ASN A 105 11.60 20.32 -0.34
N LYS A 106 12.93 20.09 -0.23
CA LYS A 106 13.82 20.98 0.55
C LYS A 106 13.87 22.40 -0.01
N ILE A 107 13.84 22.57 -1.33
CA ILE A 107 13.80 23.90 -1.96
C ILE A 107 12.47 24.57 -1.63
N MET A 108 11.34 23.88 -1.81
CA MET A 108 10.01 24.41 -1.47
C MET A 108 9.91 24.80 0.00
N GLN A 109 10.40 23.97 0.91
CA GLN A 109 10.42 24.26 2.34
C GLN A 109 11.24 25.52 2.64
N LYS A 110 12.43 25.67 2.03
CA LYS A 110 13.23 26.90 2.17
C LYS A 110 12.50 28.12 1.62
N GLU A 111 11.77 28.01 0.52
CA GLU A 111 10.98 29.12 -0.03
C GLU A 111 9.76 29.46 0.84
N LEU A 112 9.17 28.47 1.51
CA LEU A 112 8.14 28.70 2.53
C LEU A 112 8.72 29.40 3.76
N ASP A 113 9.89 28.97 4.22
CA ASP A 113 10.58 29.54 5.39
C ASP A 113 11.11 30.97 5.11
N LYS A 114 11.44 31.28 3.85
CA LYS A 114 11.82 32.64 3.40
C LYS A 114 10.65 33.62 3.33
N ARG A 115 9.40 33.18 3.55
CA ARG A 115 8.29 34.12 3.76
C ARG A 115 8.45 34.71 5.14
N ASP A 116 9.28 35.76 5.19
CA ASP A 116 9.48 36.59 6.37
C ASP A 116 8.12 36.96 6.97
N TYR A 117 8.01 36.72 8.28
CA TYR A 117 6.96 37.26 9.12
C TYR A 117 7.12 38.78 9.12
N VAL A 118 6.52 39.44 8.13
CA VAL A 118 6.31 40.88 8.19
C VAL A 118 5.47 41.11 9.43
N TYR A 119 6.04 41.78 10.43
CA TYR A 119 5.25 42.33 11.52
C TYR A 119 4.34 43.40 10.93
N VAL A 120 3.12 43.00 10.57
CA VAL A 120 2.18 43.90 9.93
C VAL A 120 1.44 44.66 11.02
N LYS A 121 1.57 46.00 11.03
CA LYS A 121 0.74 46.89 11.86
C LYS A 121 -0.77 46.82 11.53
N GLN A 122 -1.19 46.00 10.57
CA GLN A 122 -2.58 45.80 10.10
C GLN A 122 -3.45 44.99 11.08
N PHE A 123 -2.86 44.53 12.18
CA PHE A 123 -3.46 43.62 13.17
C PHE A 123 -3.94 44.35 14.44
N ASN A 124 -4.12 45.66 14.39
CA ASN A 124 -4.50 46.42 15.58
C ASN A 124 -6.00 46.32 15.91
N ASN A 125 -6.84 45.86 14.97
CA ASN A 125 -8.31 45.86 15.12
C ASN A 125 -8.95 44.63 14.47
N LEU A 126 -8.94 43.48 15.17
CA LEU A 126 -9.71 42.31 14.75
C LEU A 126 -11.13 42.34 15.32
N TYR A 127 -12.07 41.68 14.63
CA TYR A 127 -13.39 41.38 15.17
C TYR A 127 -13.36 40.59 16.49
N TRP A 128 -12.23 39.97 16.83
CA TRP A 128 -11.99 39.19 18.06
C TRP A 128 -11.17 39.94 19.11
N GLY A 129 -10.78 41.21 18.84
CA GLY A 129 -9.83 41.95 19.68
C GLY A 129 -8.41 41.39 19.61
N ASP A 130 -7.58 41.72 20.60
CA ASP A 130 -6.18 41.26 20.72
C ASP A 130 -6.08 39.82 21.27
N ASN A 131 -6.84 38.91 20.67
CA ASN A 131 -6.96 37.50 21.08
C ASN A 131 -6.40 36.55 20.02
N TYR A 132 -5.21 36.88 19.50
CA TYR A 132 -4.51 36.09 18.47
C TYR A 132 -4.35 34.61 18.81
N PRO A 133 -3.95 34.21 20.04
CA PRO A 133 -3.79 32.80 20.36
C PRO A 133 -5.12 32.02 20.26
N ALA A 134 -6.23 32.64 20.66
CA ALA A 134 -7.56 32.04 20.58
C ALA A 134 -8.06 31.97 19.13
N LEU A 135 -7.84 33.01 18.33
CA LEU A 135 -8.19 33.04 16.91
C LEU A 135 -7.36 32.01 16.11
N LYS A 136 -6.08 31.82 16.46
CA LYS A 136 -5.21 30.84 15.84
C LYS A 136 -5.72 29.42 16.03
N VAL A 137 -6.26 29.10 17.21
CA VAL A 137 -6.90 27.81 17.46
C VAL A 137 -8.12 27.58 16.54
N LEU A 138 -8.93 28.60 16.28
CA LEU A 138 -10.02 28.50 15.30
C LEU A 138 -9.48 28.26 13.89
N PHE A 139 -8.47 29.02 13.47
CA PHE A 139 -7.85 28.87 12.15
C PHE A 139 -7.28 27.47 11.94
N ASP A 140 -6.48 26.97 12.88
CA ASP A 140 -5.83 25.66 12.79
C ASP A 140 -6.88 24.54 12.73
N PHE A 141 -7.99 24.69 13.45
CA PHE A 141 -9.11 23.78 13.36
C PHE A 141 -9.77 23.79 11.98
N LEU A 142 -10.07 24.97 11.45
CA LEU A 142 -10.71 25.11 10.14
C LEU A 142 -9.80 24.59 9.01
N GLN A 143 -8.48 24.81 9.11
CA GLN A 143 -7.48 24.22 8.22
C GLN A 143 -7.45 22.70 8.33
N LYS A 144 -7.41 22.16 9.55
CA LYS A 144 -7.42 20.71 9.79
C LYS A 144 -8.67 20.02 9.25
N MET A 145 -9.82 20.70 9.29
CA MET A 145 -11.10 20.21 8.73
C MET A 145 -11.26 20.52 7.23
N SER A 146 -10.20 20.99 6.57
CA SER A 146 -10.22 21.40 5.16
C SER A 146 -11.34 22.38 4.81
N CYS A 147 -11.74 23.21 5.78
CA CYS A 147 -12.78 24.22 5.62
C CYS A 147 -12.22 25.54 5.06
N LEU A 148 -10.91 25.76 5.13
CA LEU A 148 -10.23 26.94 4.61
C LEU A 148 -9.19 26.56 3.56
N ASP A 149 -9.00 27.47 2.61
CA ASP A 149 -7.99 27.37 1.54
C ASP A 149 -7.14 28.65 1.48
N ILE A 150 -6.81 29.16 2.67
CA ILE A 150 -6.10 30.42 2.85
C ILE A 150 -5.10 30.30 3.99
N ASN A 151 -4.00 31.05 3.90
CA ASN A 151 -2.99 31.08 4.94
C ASN A 151 -3.41 31.93 6.15
N TRP A 152 -2.65 31.82 7.24
CA TRP A 152 -2.94 32.50 8.51
C TRP A 152 -3.00 34.02 8.38
N SER A 153 -2.02 34.63 7.69
CA SER A 153 -1.94 36.08 7.54
C SER A 153 -3.15 36.64 6.78
N TYR A 154 -3.57 35.95 5.71
CA TYR A 154 -4.74 36.34 4.93
C TYR A 154 -6.05 36.11 5.70
N PHE A 155 -6.15 35.01 6.47
CA PHE A 155 -7.27 34.81 7.38
C PHE A 155 -7.38 35.92 8.43
N CYS A 156 -6.26 36.34 9.03
CA CYS A 156 -6.25 37.45 9.98
C CYS A 156 -6.64 38.77 9.31
N PHE A 157 -6.13 39.04 8.10
CA PHE A 157 -6.49 40.21 7.31
C PHE A 157 -8.00 40.26 7.05
N ASN A 158 -8.63 39.12 6.72
CA ASN A 158 -10.07 39.04 6.53
C ASN A 158 -10.86 39.17 7.84
N MET A 159 -10.22 38.96 8.99
CA MET A 159 -10.81 39.17 10.32
C MET A 159 -10.59 40.58 10.87
N CYS A 160 -9.92 41.48 10.13
CA CYS A 160 -9.78 42.88 10.50
C CYS A 160 -11.09 43.67 10.27
N LEU A 161 -11.36 44.65 11.14
CA LEU A 161 -12.55 45.52 11.05
C LEU A 161 -12.60 46.32 9.73
N GLU A 162 -11.44 46.73 9.22
CA GLU A 162 -11.31 47.58 8.03
C GLU A 162 -11.39 46.79 6.70
N ASN A 163 -11.37 45.46 6.78
CA ASN A 163 -11.41 44.59 5.62
C ASN A 163 -12.86 44.10 5.39
N SER A 164 -13.35 44.18 4.16
CA SER A 164 -14.68 43.69 3.76
C SER A 164 -14.64 42.37 2.98
N GLU A 165 -13.47 41.77 2.75
CA GLU A 165 -13.34 40.50 2.05
C GLU A 165 -13.97 39.36 2.87
N ALA A 166 -14.74 38.52 2.20
CA ALA A 166 -15.41 37.39 2.82
C ALA A 166 -14.49 36.17 2.95
N ILE A 167 -14.70 35.40 4.01
CA ILE A 167 -14.03 34.13 4.27
C ILE A 167 -14.93 33.01 3.76
N ASN A 168 -14.46 32.29 2.75
CA ASN A 168 -15.18 31.12 2.24
C ASN A 168 -14.87 29.88 3.08
N LEU A 169 -15.92 29.29 3.66
CA LEU A 169 -15.87 28.02 4.37
C LEU A 169 -16.39 26.90 3.45
N LYS A 170 -15.52 25.92 3.17
CA LYS A 170 -15.86 24.75 2.36
C LYS A 170 -16.52 23.67 3.21
N THR A 171 -17.61 23.06 2.73
CA THR A 171 -18.31 21.96 3.41
C THR A 171 -17.66 20.59 3.20
N THR A 172 -16.33 20.52 3.22
CA THR A 172 -15.58 19.30 2.90
C THR A 172 -15.66 18.25 4.01
N MET A 173 -15.29 18.61 5.25
CA MET A 173 -15.39 17.71 6.42
C MET A 173 -16.48 18.11 7.42
N LEU A 174 -16.97 19.34 7.36
CA LEU A 174 -18.08 19.83 8.17
C LEU A 174 -19.27 20.14 7.26
N TYR A 175 -20.41 19.54 7.54
CA TYR A 175 -21.66 19.86 6.86
C TYR A 175 -22.18 21.23 7.28
N LYS A 176 -23.07 21.80 6.46
CA LYS A 176 -23.71 23.12 6.71
C LYS A 176 -24.27 23.29 8.13
N LYS A 177 -24.87 22.23 8.69
CA LYS A 177 -25.40 22.23 10.07
C LYS A 177 -24.31 22.36 11.14
N GLU A 178 -23.14 21.76 10.91
CA GLU A 178 -21.99 21.79 11.83
C GLU A 178 -21.23 23.10 11.71
N ILE A 179 -21.09 23.64 10.49
CA ILE A 179 -20.57 24.98 10.29
C ILE A 179 -21.48 26.00 10.98
N GLY A 180 -22.81 25.91 10.81
CA GLY A 180 -23.74 26.80 11.51
C GLY A 180 -23.67 26.69 13.03
N TYR A 181 -23.48 25.47 13.56
CA TYR A 181 -23.27 25.23 14.98
C TYR A 181 -21.95 25.86 15.48
N LEU A 182 -20.85 25.71 14.74
CA LEU A 182 -19.58 26.37 15.02
C LEU A 182 -19.75 27.89 15.05
N LEU A 183 -20.36 28.47 14.01
CA LEU A 183 -20.62 29.91 13.90
C LEU A 183 -21.45 30.41 15.08
N ALA A 184 -22.51 29.69 15.47
CA ALA A 184 -23.33 30.06 16.63
C ALA A 184 -22.52 30.16 17.94
N HIS A 185 -21.54 29.27 18.13
CA HIS A 185 -20.76 29.20 19.36
C HIS A 185 -19.57 30.16 19.40
N ILE A 186 -18.93 30.43 18.26
CA ILE A 186 -17.79 31.36 18.22
C ILE A 186 -18.19 32.81 18.47
N ARG A 187 -19.48 33.17 18.29
CA ARG A 187 -20.01 34.51 18.53
C ARG A 187 -19.56 35.11 19.86
N LYS A 188 -19.45 34.32 20.92
CA LYS A 188 -19.07 34.79 22.27
C LYS A 188 -17.67 35.38 22.35
N PHE A 189 -16.78 35.00 21.43
CA PHE A 189 -15.39 35.43 21.33
C PHE A 189 -15.20 36.69 20.49
N PHE A 190 -16.26 37.24 19.92
CA PHE A 190 -16.20 38.52 19.22
C PHE A 190 -16.12 39.69 20.22
N ASN A 191 -15.67 40.83 19.73
CA ASN A 191 -15.73 42.10 20.44
C ASN A 191 -17.19 42.47 20.79
N THR A 192 -17.38 43.39 21.73
CA THR A 192 -18.70 43.80 22.22
C THR A 192 -19.60 44.38 21.13
N GLU A 193 -19.01 45.03 20.14
CA GLU A 193 -19.72 45.64 19.00
C GLU A 193 -20.44 44.58 18.17
N ILE A 194 -19.77 43.46 17.87
CA ILE A 194 -20.34 42.37 17.08
C ILE A 194 -21.21 41.45 17.94
N LYS A 195 -20.75 41.04 19.14
CA LYS A 195 -21.52 40.07 19.94
C LYS A 195 -22.76 40.67 20.61
N GLY A 196 -22.77 41.99 20.82
CA GLY A 196 -23.79 42.70 21.60
C GLY A 196 -25.21 42.61 21.04
N SER A 197 -25.37 42.42 19.73
CA SER A 197 -26.69 42.27 19.09
C SER A 197 -26.73 41.08 18.15
N SER A 198 -27.85 40.35 18.17
CA SER A 198 -28.05 39.25 17.23
C SER A 198 -28.15 39.73 15.79
N THR A 199 -28.66 40.95 15.59
CA THR A 199 -28.76 41.56 14.26
C THR A 199 -27.37 41.92 13.74
N THR A 200 -26.51 42.52 14.56
CA THR A 200 -25.14 42.87 14.15
C THR A 200 -24.33 41.62 13.81
N TYR A 201 -24.40 40.58 14.65
CA TYR A 201 -23.73 39.31 14.36
C TYR A 201 -24.25 38.65 13.07
N LYS A 202 -25.57 38.71 12.86
CA LYS A 202 -26.19 38.24 11.61
C LYS A 202 -25.62 39.00 10.41
N SER A 203 -25.64 40.33 10.42
CA SER A 203 -25.11 41.15 9.32
C SER A 203 -23.65 40.84 9.06
N TRP A 204 -22.84 40.70 10.11
CA TRP A 204 -21.44 40.30 9.99
C TRP A 204 -21.28 38.95 9.30
N LEU A 205 -22.08 37.94 9.64
CA LEU A 205 -22.03 36.63 8.98
C LEU A 205 -22.36 36.72 7.49
N GLN A 206 -23.36 37.52 7.12
CA GLN A 206 -23.79 37.68 5.72
C GLN A 206 -22.75 38.42 4.88
N GLU A 207 -22.02 39.35 5.49
CA GLU A 207 -20.96 40.11 4.82
C GLU A 207 -19.63 39.34 4.76
N LYS A 208 -19.26 38.66 5.86
CA LYS A 208 -17.90 38.14 6.06
C LYS A 208 -17.75 36.65 5.84
N ILE A 209 -18.83 35.89 5.68
CA ILE A 209 -18.76 34.43 5.50
C ILE A 209 -19.46 34.03 4.20
N LEU A 210 -18.77 33.20 3.41
CA LEU A 210 -19.37 32.42 2.34
C LEU A 210 -19.35 30.94 2.72
N ILE A 211 -20.34 30.18 2.28
CA ILE A 211 -20.37 28.72 2.41
C ILE A 211 -20.35 28.12 1.01
N ASP A 212 -19.28 27.42 0.66
CA ASP A 212 -19.07 26.88 -0.70
C ASP A 212 -19.17 27.96 -1.81
N ASN A 213 -18.59 29.14 -1.54
CA ASN A 213 -18.66 30.35 -2.36
C ASN A 213 -20.06 30.97 -2.52
N LEU A 214 -21.03 30.56 -1.70
CA LEU A 214 -22.37 31.16 -1.67
C LEU A 214 -22.54 32.05 -0.46
N GLU A 215 -23.26 33.16 -0.65
CA GLU A 215 -23.62 34.08 0.43
C GLU A 215 -24.47 33.38 1.50
N VAL A 216 -24.31 33.79 2.75
CA VAL A 216 -25.10 33.25 3.86
C VAL A 216 -26.50 33.88 3.84
N GLU A 217 -27.49 33.08 3.45
CA GLU A 217 -28.89 33.51 3.44
C GLU A 217 -29.52 33.48 4.85
N ASP A 218 -30.62 34.22 5.00
CA ASP A 218 -31.43 34.25 6.21
C ASP A 218 -31.90 32.86 6.67
N ASP A 219 -32.21 31.98 5.73
CA ASP A 219 -32.67 30.62 6.00
C ASP A 219 -31.56 29.76 6.60
N PHE A 220 -30.32 29.94 6.16
CA PHE A 220 -29.16 29.29 6.78
C PHE A 220 -29.03 29.72 8.24
N ILE A 221 -29.13 31.03 8.50
CA ILE A 221 -28.96 31.59 9.85
C ILE A 221 -30.07 31.09 10.78
N LYS A 222 -31.33 31.18 10.37
CA LYS A 222 -32.48 30.71 11.16
C LYS A 222 -32.39 29.21 11.47
N LYS A 223 -31.96 28.41 10.50
CA LYS A 223 -31.93 26.95 10.61
C LYS A 223 -30.72 26.44 11.40
N TYR A 224 -29.54 26.99 11.16
CA TYR A 224 -28.28 26.41 11.64
C TYR A 224 -27.51 27.30 12.63
N VAL A 225 -27.64 28.64 12.56
CA VAL A 225 -26.96 29.58 13.48
C VAL A 225 -27.93 30.04 14.58
N ARG A 226 -28.39 29.07 15.38
CA ARG A 226 -29.42 29.29 16.40
C ARG A 226 -28.89 29.05 17.81
N ASN A 227 -29.67 29.43 18.83
CA ASN A 227 -29.36 29.07 20.21
C ASN A 227 -29.70 27.60 20.47
N TYR A 228 -28.67 26.76 20.60
CA TYR A 228 -28.82 25.33 20.87
C TYR A 228 -29.08 24.99 22.35
N LYS A 229 -28.97 25.97 23.27
CA LYS A 229 -29.29 25.76 24.70
C LYS A 229 -30.80 25.67 24.96
N THR A 230 -31.60 26.37 24.17
CA THR A 230 -33.05 26.48 24.34
C THR A 230 -33.83 25.77 23.23
N GLY A 231 -33.13 25.18 22.26
CA GLY A 231 -33.72 24.49 21.11
C GLY A 231 -33.36 23.02 21.07
N THR A 232 -33.73 22.35 19.97
CA THR A 232 -33.30 20.96 19.74
C THR A 232 -31.77 20.92 19.62
N PRO A 233 -31.08 20.07 20.41
CA PRO A 233 -29.64 19.92 20.29
C PRO A 233 -29.28 19.43 18.88
N LEU A 234 -28.10 19.82 18.39
CA LEU A 234 -27.60 19.29 17.13
C LEU A 234 -27.24 17.81 17.34
N GLN A 235 -27.73 16.94 16.46
CA GLN A 235 -27.28 15.55 16.39
C GLN A 235 -26.25 15.42 15.25
N SER A 236 -24.98 15.33 15.63
CA SER A 236 -23.83 15.07 14.75
C SER A 236 -22.66 14.52 15.58
N ASP A 237 -21.88 13.62 15.00
CA ASP A 237 -20.63 13.09 15.57
C ASP A 237 -19.54 14.17 15.69
N LYS A 238 -19.70 15.31 15.01
CA LYS A 238 -18.77 16.45 15.09
C LYS A 238 -19.05 17.41 16.23
N VAL A 239 -20.17 17.27 16.95
CA VAL A 239 -20.53 18.17 18.06
C VAL A 239 -19.47 18.17 19.14
N GLU A 240 -19.05 16.99 19.62
CA GLU A 240 -18.03 16.87 20.67
C GLU A 240 -16.69 17.48 20.26
N ILE A 241 -16.35 17.34 18.98
CA ILE A 241 -15.12 17.92 18.42
C ILE A 241 -15.20 19.46 18.40
N ILE A 242 -16.34 20.02 18.02
CA ILE A 242 -16.56 21.48 18.02
C ILE A 242 -16.63 22.02 19.45
N ASP A 243 -17.28 21.31 20.38
CA ASP A 243 -17.33 21.70 21.79
C ASP A 243 -15.92 21.68 22.42
N GLY A 244 -15.12 20.65 22.11
CA GLY A 244 -13.72 20.58 22.51
C GLY A 244 -12.86 21.71 21.92
N LEU A 245 -13.15 22.16 20.69
CA LEU A 245 -12.56 23.38 20.13
C LEU A 245 -12.94 24.61 20.97
N MET A 246 -14.23 24.78 21.32
CA MET A 246 -14.68 25.94 22.07
C MET A 246 -13.98 26.07 23.42
N LEU A 247 -13.67 24.95 24.08
CA LEU A 247 -12.88 24.92 25.31
C LEU A 247 -11.44 25.39 25.06
N LYS A 248 -10.77 24.88 24.03
CA LYS A 248 -9.39 25.27 23.67
C LYS A 248 -9.27 26.74 23.27
N ILE A 249 -10.30 27.31 22.63
CA ILE A 249 -10.36 28.74 22.34
C ILE A 249 -10.49 29.50 23.66
N ALA A 250 -11.42 29.11 24.54
CA ALA A 250 -11.64 29.78 25.82
C ALA A 250 -10.41 29.75 26.74
N GLU A 251 -9.63 28.67 26.76
CA GLU A 251 -8.36 28.56 27.50
C GLU A 251 -7.30 29.59 27.09
N ARG A 252 -7.41 30.12 25.86
CA ARG A 252 -6.45 31.06 25.26
C ARG A 252 -7.02 32.45 25.05
N TYR A 253 -8.27 32.66 25.43
CA TYR A 253 -9.00 33.90 25.24
C TYR A 253 -8.91 34.71 26.54
N ASN A 254 -8.18 35.83 26.48
CA ASN A 254 -7.95 36.75 27.60
C ASN A 254 -8.85 37.99 27.49
#